data_AF-A0A934FVZ5-F1
#
_entry.id   AF-A0A934FVZ5-F1
#
_cell.length_a   1.000
_cell.length_b   1.000
_cell.length_c   1.000
_cell.angle_alpha   90.00
_cell.angle_beta   90.00
_cell.angle_gamma   90.00
#
_symmetry.space_group_name_H-M   'P 1'
#
loop_
_entity.id
_entity.type
_entity.pdbx_description
1 polymer ?
#
loop_
_entity_poly.entity_id
_entity_poly.type
_entity_poly.pdbx_seq_one_letter_code
_entity_poly.pdbx_strand_id
1 'polypeptide(L)'
;MSELAPASVRRLRSLAISDAGFVFDPRTGHSYSANATALCALDALKRDVPSSEIAALLRERFAADDVEVEHDLAEFIRALGEHGLVQSDPGGGSNGSGGN
;
A
#
# COMPACT_ATOMS: atom_id res chain seq x y z
N MET A 1 -3.20 -4.80 27.38
CA MET A 1 -3.84 -4.85 26.05
C MET A 1 -3.12 -3.89 25.13
N SER A 2 -1.92 -4.24 24.67
CA SER A 2 -1.23 -3.50 23.60
C SER A 2 -1.69 -4.10 22.28
N GLU A 3 -2.68 -3.47 21.68
CA GLU A 3 -3.11 -3.79 20.32
C GLU A 3 -2.07 -3.21 19.37
N LEU A 4 -1.08 -4.03 19.03
CA LEU A 4 -0.05 -3.70 18.06
C LEU A 4 -0.71 -3.77 16.68
N ALA A 5 -1.40 -2.70 16.28
CA ALA A 5 -1.68 -2.51 14.86
C ALA A 5 -0.34 -2.66 14.12
N PRO A 6 -0.27 -3.48 13.05
CA PRO A 6 0.98 -3.75 12.37
C PRO A 6 1.63 -2.42 11.98
N ALA A 7 2.93 -2.27 12.27
CA ALA A 7 3.66 -1.00 12.09
C ALA A 7 3.48 -0.40 10.67
N SER A 8 3.20 -1.25 9.68
CA SER A 8 2.82 -0.96 8.30
C SER A 8 1.64 0.02 8.19
N VAL A 9 0.54 -0.19 8.93
CA VAL A 9 -0.68 0.64 8.82
C VAL A 9 -0.47 2.02 9.43
N ARG A 10 0.39 2.14 10.45
CA ARG A 10 0.76 3.43 11.04
C ARG A 10 1.49 4.34 10.07
N ARG A 11 2.34 3.80 9.17
CA ARG A 11 3.04 4.60 8.14
C ARG A 11 2.08 5.09 7.08
N LEU A 12 1.24 4.22 6.54
CA LEU A 12 0.16 4.58 5.61
C LEU A 12 -0.74 5.69 6.18
N ARG A 13 -1.09 5.61 7.47
CA ARG A 13 -1.89 6.64 8.14
C ARG A 13 -1.18 7.99 8.32
N SER A 14 0.15 8.02 8.27
CA SER A 14 0.94 9.27 8.36
C SER A 14 1.12 9.98 7.03
N LEU A 15 0.76 9.34 5.90
CA LEU A 15 0.80 9.94 4.58
C LEU A 15 -0.32 10.99 4.45
N ALA A 16 0.04 12.17 3.96
CA ALA A 16 -0.91 13.22 3.63
C ALA A 16 -1.41 12.99 2.19
N ILE A 17 -2.68 12.61 2.06
CA ILE A 17 -3.30 12.29 0.78
C ILE A 17 -4.31 13.39 0.45
N SER A 18 -4.21 14.00 -0.74
CA SER A 18 -5.20 14.93 -1.28
C SER A 18 -6.18 14.22 -2.19
N ASP A 19 -7.41 14.74 -2.25
CA ASP A 19 -8.47 14.28 -3.15
C ASP A 19 -8.06 14.35 -4.64
N ALA A 20 -7.11 15.25 -4.95
CA ALA A 20 -6.52 15.41 -6.27
C ALA A 20 -5.54 14.29 -6.70
N GLY A 21 -5.23 13.30 -5.84
CA GLY A 21 -4.26 12.24 -6.18
C GLY A 21 -2.83 12.48 -5.73
N PHE A 22 -2.59 13.47 -4.87
CA PHE A 22 -1.24 13.74 -4.35
C PHE A 22 -1.04 13.08 -3.00
N VAL A 23 0.02 12.27 -2.89
CA VAL A 23 0.43 11.58 -1.67
C VAL A 23 1.76 12.16 -1.22
N PHE A 24 1.77 12.82 -0.08
CA PHE A 24 2.96 13.39 0.52
C PHE A 24 3.38 12.57 1.75
N ASP A 25 4.64 12.16 1.77
CA ASP A 25 5.27 11.55 2.93
C ASP A 25 6.01 12.64 3.75
N PRO A 26 5.46 13.07 4.89
CA PRO A 26 6.10 14.09 5.73
C PRO A 26 7.40 13.61 6.40
N ARG A 27 7.68 12.31 6.40
CA ARG A 27 8.84 11.72 7.05
C ARG A 27 10.06 11.70 6.14
N THR A 28 9.87 11.30 4.88
CA THR A 28 10.93 11.29 3.87
C THR A 28 10.99 12.61 3.10
N GLY A 29 9.90 13.38 3.08
CA GLY A 29 9.74 14.57 2.25
C GLY A 29 9.38 14.24 0.80
N HIS A 30 9.08 12.98 0.47
CA HIS A 30 8.77 12.56 -0.88
C HIS A 30 7.30 12.85 -1.22
N SER A 31 7.08 13.30 -2.44
CA SER A 31 5.74 13.49 -3.00
C SER A 31 5.55 12.49 -4.14
N TYR A 32 4.44 11.76 -4.09
CA TYR A 32 4.03 10.78 -5.07
C TYR A 32 2.70 11.20 -5.68
N SER A 33 2.49 10.88 -6.95
CA SER A 33 1.21 11.03 -7.63
C SER A 33 0.55 9.67 -7.75
N ALA A 34 -0.64 9.54 -7.18
CA ALA A 34 -1.49 8.36 -7.24
C ALA A 34 -2.71 8.67 -8.12
N ASN A 35 -3.03 7.78 -9.05
CA ASN A 35 -4.28 7.86 -9.79
C ASN A 35 -5.48 7.52 -8.88
N ALA A 36 -6.71 7.69 -9.38
CA ALA A 36 -7.92 7.41 -8.61
C ALA A 36 -7.98 5.95 -8.09
N THR A 37 -7.47 4.99 -8.87
CA THR A 37 -7.36 3.57 -8.49
C THR A 37 -6.43 3.39 -7.28
N ALA A 38 -5.22 3.94 -7.35
CA ALA A 38 -4.21 3.88 -6.30
C ALA A 38 -4.67 4.61 -5.04
N LEU A 39 -5.36 5.76 -5.18
CA LEU A 39 -6.00 6.44 -4.04
C LEU A 39 -7.02 5.55 -3.34
N CYS A 40 -7.87 4.88 -4.11
CA CYS A 40 -8.87 3.97 -3.57
C CYS A 40 -8.22 2.78 -2.86
N ALA A 41 -7.16 2.21 -3.44
CA ALA A 41 -6.36 1.15 -2.81
C ALA A 41 -5.70 1.63 -1.52
N LEU A 42 -5.07 2.82 -1.52
CA LEU A 42 -4.44 3.40 -0.34
C LEU A 42 -5.44 3.66 0.80
N ASP A 43 -6.62 4.17 0.48
CA ASP A 43 -7.66 4.41 1.49
C ASP A 43 -8.13 3.09 2.12
N ALA A 44 -8.34 2.06 1.31
CA ALA A 44 -8.73 0.74 1.79
C ALA A 44 -7.62 0.07 2.62
N LEU A 45 -6.36 0.17 2.19
CA LEU A 45 -5.20 -0.29 2.98
C LEU A 45 -5.09 0.46 4.31
N LYS A 46 -5.37 1.77 4.36
CA LYS A 46 -5.41 2.56 5.61
C LYS A 46 -6.51 2.11 6.58
N ARG A 47 -7.55 1.46 6.05
CA ARG A 47 -8.69 0.90 6.79
C ARG A 47 -8.49 -0.57 7.17
N ASP A 48 -7.31 -1.13 6.89
CA ASP A 48 -6.98 -2.55 7.14
C ASP A 48 -7.86 -3.52 6.32
N VAL A 49 -8.32 -3.08 5.15
CA VAL A 49 -9.13 -3.92 4.24
C VAL A 49 -8.21 -4.93 3.54
N PRO A 50 -8.61 -6.22 3.43
CA PRO A 50 -7.81 -7.22 2.74
C PRO A 50 -7.75 -6.96 1.23
N SER A 51 -6.60 -7.25 0.61
CA SER A 51 -6.33 -6.99 -0.81
C SER A 51 -7.37 -7.59 -1.77
N SER A 52 -7.96 -8.75 -1.42
CA SER A 52 -9.04 -9.37 -2.19
C SER A 52 -10.30 -8.49 -2.26
N GLU A 53 -10.67 -7.84 -1.15
CA GLU A 53 -11.82 -6.93 -1.09
C GLU A 53 -11.51 -5.59 -1.77
N ILE A 54 -10.25 -5.11 -1.65
CA ILE A 54 -9.78 -3.95 -2.41
C ILE A 54 -9.89 -4.21 -3.91
N ALA A 55 -9.42 -5.36 -4.39
CA ALA A 55 -9.51 -5.71 -5.79
C ALA A 55 -10.96 -5.77 -6.29
N ALA A 56 -11.89 -6.30 -5.50
CA ALA A 56 -13.32 -6.30 -5.85
C ALA A 56 -13.89 -4.87 -5.93
N LEU A 57 -13.55 -3.99 -4.98
CA LEU A 57 -13.94 -2.59 -4.99
C LEU A 57 -13.41 -1.84 -6.22
N LEU A 58 -12.14 -2.07 -6.57
CA LEU A 58 -11.52 -1.44 -7.73
C LEU A 58 -12.19 -1.91 -9.02
N ARG A 59 -12.49 -3.21 -9.14
CA ARG A 59 -13.24 -3.76 -10.28
C ARG A 59 -14.60 -3.10 -10.44
N GLU A 60 -15.39 -3.04 -9.37
CA GLU A 60 -16.74 -2.47 -9.43
C GLU A 60 -16.72 -0.96 -9.72
N ARG A 61 -15.72 -0.25 -9.18
CA ARG A 61 -15.63 1.22 -9.29
C ARG A 61 -14.98 1.69 -10.59
N PHE A 62 -14.04 0.94 -11.14
CA PHE A 62 -13.26 1.31 -12.34
C PHE A 62 -13.56 0.42 -13.56
N ALA A 63 -14.45 -0.57 -13.44
CA ALA A 63 -14.81 -1.51 -14.51
C ALA A 63 -13.59 -2.15 -15.20
N ALA A 64 -12.58 -2.50 -14.40
CA ALA A 64 -11.31 -3.07 -14.85
C ALA A 64 -11.33 -4.61 -14.77
N ASP A 65 -10.48 -5.26 -15.57
CA ASP A 65 -10.40 -6.72 -15.67
C ASP A 65 -9.77 -7.37 -14.42
N ASP A 66 -10.22 -8.57 -14.08
CA ASP A 66 -9.89 -9.27 -12.83
C ASP A 66 -8.37 -9.46 -12.65
N VAL A 67 -7.73 -9.93 -13.72
CA VAL A 67 -6.30 -10.24 -13.74
C VAL A 67 -5.44 -8.97 -13.64
N GLU A 68 -5.91 -7.88 -14.26
CA GLU A 68 -5.16 -6.63 -14.27
C GLU A 68 -5.23 -5.96 -12.90
N VAL A 69 -6.40 -5.91 -12.27
CA VAL A 69 -6.56 -5.27 -10.95
C VAL A 69 -5.76 -5.97 -9.86
N GLU A 70 -5.79 -7.31 -9.81
CA GLU A 70 -5.01 -8.04 -8.81
C GLU A 70 -3.50 -7.86 -9.01
N HIS A 71 -3.04 -7.90 -10.27
CA HIS A 71 -1.65 -7.67 -10.62
C HIS A 71 -1.20 -6.24 -10.29
N ASP A 72 -1.97 -5.22 -10.69
CA ASP A 72 -1.68 -3.82 -10.42
C ASP A 72 -1.65 -3.54 -8.92
N LEU A 73 -2.61 -4.10 -8.17
CA LEU A 73 -2.65 -3.96 -6.72
C LEU A 73 -1.45 -4.65 -6.05
N ALA A 74 -1.04 -5.82 -6.52
CA ALA A 74 0.12 -6.53 -6.00
C ALA A 74 1.43 -5.77 -6.27
N GLU A 75 1.62 -5.26 -7.49
CA GLU A 75 2.75 -4.39 -7.85
C GLU A 75 2.75 -3.10 -7.03
N PHE A 76 1.58 -2.51 -6.81
CA PHE A 76 1.44 -1.30 -6.00
C PHE A 76 1.83 -1.54 -4.54
N ILE A 77 1.34 -2.62 -3.92
CA ILE A 77 1.72 -3.02 -2.56
C ILE A 77 3.23 -3.32 -2.48
N ARG A 78 3.78 -3.98 -3.51
CA ARG A 78 5.22 -4.25 -3.61
C ARG A 78 6.03 -2.96 -3.65
N ALA A 79 5.65 -1.99 -4.48
CA ALA A 79 6.31 -0.68 -4.57
C ALA A 79 6.23 0.09 -3.25
N LEU A 80 5.08 0.07 -2.55
CA LEU A 80 4.97 0.63 -1.20
C LEU A 80 5.90 -0.06 -0.20
N GLY A 81 6.10 -1.37 -0.37
CA GLY A 81 7.07 -2.17 0.37
C GLY A 81 8.52 -1.74 0.15
N GLU A 82 8.91 -1.52 -1.10
CA GLU A 82 10.25 -1.06 -1.46
C GLU A 82 10.56 0.34 -0.92
N HIS A 83 9.54 1.20 -0.81
CA HIS A 83 9.66 2.51 -0.17
C HIS A 83 9.57 2.47 1.37
N GLY A 84 9.37 1.29 1.97
CA GLY A 84 9.26 1.10 3.41
C GLY A 84 7.96 1.65 4.03
N LEU A 85 6.95 1.94 3.19
CA LEU A 85 5.64 2.47 3.58
C LEU A 85 4.71 1.35 4.07
N VAL A 86 4.84 0.16 3.50
CA VAL A 86 4.20 -1.09 3.94
C VAL A 86 5.28 -2.08 4.31
N GLN A 87 5.18 -2.70 5.49
CA GLN A 87 5.91 -3.93 5.73
C GLN A 87 4.98 -5.05 5.26
N SER A 88 5.27 -5.63 4.10
CA SER A 88 4.80 -6.98 3.81
C SER A 88 5.42 -7.86 4.88
N ASP A 89 4.60 -8.44 5.76
CA ASP A 89 5.10 -9.36 6.78
C ASP A 89 5.94 -10.43 6.06
N PRO A 90 7.26 -10.52 6.33
CA PRO A 90 8.13 -11.43 5.62
C PRO A 90 7.94 -12.84 6.21
N GLY A 91 6.79 -13.44 5.93
CA GLY A 91 6.55 -14.86 6.10
C GLY A 91 7.27 -15.66 5.01
N GLY A 92 8.61 -15.67 5.05
CA GLY A 92 9.45 -16.61 4.30
C GLY A 92 10.41 -15.97 3.29
N GLY A 93 11.71 -16.08 3.54
CA GLY A 93 12.73 -15.76 2.53
C GLY A 93 14.09 -15.27 3.02
N SER A 94 14.72 -16.01 3.93
CA SER A 94 16.16 -16.26 4.07
C SER A 94 17.21 -15.34 3.43
N ASN A 95 18.12 -14.88 4.30
CA ASN A 95 19.59 -15.02 4.23
C ASN A 95 20.47 -13.81 3.85
N GLY A 96 21.17 -13.32 4.89
CA GLY A 96 22.60 -12.94 4.93
C GLY A 96 23.27 -12.21 3.76
N SER A 97 23.74 -11.00 4.05
CA SER A 97 25.18 -10.71 3.97
C SER A 97 25.50 -9.45 4.76
N GLY A 98 26.05 -9.68 5.96
CA GLY A 98 26.92 -8.70 6.57
C GLY A 98 28.27 -8.69 5.85
N GLY A 99 28.87 -7.51 5.79
CA GLY A 99 30.31 -7.28 5.84
C GLY A 99 31.21 -7.98 4.83
N ASN A 100 31.82 -7.19 3.96
CA ASN A 100 33.27 -7.02 4.01
C ASN A 100 33.67 -5.62 3.56
#